data_AF-A0A924R3H3-F1
#
_entry.id   AF-A0A924R3H3-F1
#
_cell.length_a   1.000
_cell.length_b   1.000
_cell.length_c   1.000
_cell.angle_alpha   90.00
_cell.angle_beta   90.00
_cell.angle_gamma   90.00
#
_symmetry.space_group_name_H-M   'P 1'
#
loop_
_entity.id
_entity.type
_entity.pdbx_description
1 polymer ?
#
loop_
_entity_poly.entity_id
_entity_poly.type
_entity_poly.pdbx_seq_one_letter_code
_entity_poly.pdbx_strand_id
1 'polypeptide(L)' 'MSAPSYTRRDTLAVHGGQSPDPATGARAVPIYQTAAFVFPDTETAASLFNLERTGHV' A
#
# COMPACT_ATOMS: atom_id res chain seq x y z
N MET A 1 10.18 19.38 -3.40
CA MET A 1 9.16 19.63 -4.44
C MET A 1 7.83 19.17 -3.90
N SER A 2 6.88 20.08 -3.69
CA SER A 2 5.54 19.72 -3.21
C SER A 2 4.83 18.90 -4.29
N ALA A 3 4.26 17.75 -3.92
CA ALA A 3 3.49 16.93 -4.86
C ALA A 3 2.28 17.73 -5.39
N PRO A 4 1.90 17.59 -6.67
CA PRO A 4 0.73 18.27 -7.21
C PRO A 4 -0.53 17.89 -6.42
N SER A 5 -1.24 18.90 -5.94
CA SER A 5 -2.48 18.73 -5.18
C SER A 5 -3.63 18.44 -6.15
N TYR A 6 -3.82 17.17 -6.48
CA TYR A 6 -4.93 16.69 -7.30
C TYR A 6 -6.22 16.63 -6.48
N THR A 7 -6.79 17.79 -6.14
CA THR A 7 -7.99 17.87 -5.28
C THR A 7 -9.31 17.74 -6.04
N ARG A 8 -9.29 17.70 -7.39
CA ARG A 8 -10.50 17.53 -8.20
C ARG A 8 -11.04 16.11 -8.06
N ARG A 9 -12.36 15.98 -7.88
CA ARG A 9 -13.04 14.69 -7.70
C ARG A 9 -12.79 13.71 -8.85
N ASP A 10 -12.83 14.18 -10.09
CA ASP A 10 -12.59 13.33 -11.26
C ASP A 10 -11.17 12.76 -11.27
N THR A 11 -10.18 13.54 -10.81
CA THR A 11 -8.80 13.07 -10.69
C THR A 11 -8.63 12.10 -9.54
N LEU A 12 -9.28 12.34 -8.40
CA LEU A 12 -9.27 11.42 -7.26
C LEU A 12 -10.00 10.11 -7.55
N ALA A 13 -11.09 10.15 -8.34
CA ALA A 13 -11.79 8.95 -8.77
C ALA A 13 -10.88 8.02 -9.57
N VAL A 14 -9.96 8.58 -10.37
CA VAL A 14 -9.01 7.81 -11.16
C VAL A 14 -7.73 7.50 -10.38
N HIS A 15 -7.20 8.39 -9.53
CA HIS A 15 -5.84 8.28 -8.95
C HIS A 15 -5.77 8.24 -7.42
N GLY A 16 -6.88 8.44 -6.72
CA GLY A 16 -6.91 8.45 -5.26
C GLY A 16 -6.45 7.11 -4.67
N GLY A 17 -5.55 7.17 -3.68
CA GLY A 17 -5.07 5.99 -2.97
C GLY A 17 -4.13 5.08 -3.75
N GLN A 18 -3.76 5.42 -4.99
CA GLN A 18 -2.85 4.61 -5.80
C GLN A 18 -1.58 5.36 -6.20
N SER A 19 -0.46 4.63 -6.20
CA SER A 19 0.81 5.02 -6.78
C SER A 19 1.33 3.88 -7.66
N PRO A 20 2.21 4.13 -8.65
CA PRO A 20 2.85 3.06 -9.40
C PRO A 20 3.53 2.08 -8.44
N ASP A 21 3.48 0.78 -8.77
CA ASP A 21 4.14 -0.26 -7.98
C ASP A 21 5.66 0.02 -7.93
N PRO A 22 6.27 0.18 -6.74
CA PRO A 22 7.69 0.49 -6.64
C PRO A 22 8.60 -0.65 -7.11
N ALA A 23 8.12 -1.90 -7.14
CA ALA A 23 8.94 -3.05 -7.55
C ALA A 23 9.06 -3.16 -9.08
N THR A 24 7.99 -2.87 -9.82
CA THR A 24 7.94 -3.08 -11.29
C THR A 24 7.67 -1.82 -12.11
N GLY A 25 7.22 -0.74 -11.47
CA GLY A 25 6.73 0.47 -12.14
C GLY A 25 5.33 0.33 -12.74
N ALA A 26 4.63 -0.80 -12.52
CA ALA A 26 3.27 -1.00 -13.03
C ALA A 26 2.32 0.10 -12.55
N ARG A 27 1.56 0.70 -13.47
CA ARG A 27 0.57 1.73 -13.13
C ARG A 27 -0.74 1.14 -12.62
N ALA A 28 -1.12 -0.04 -13.13
CA ALA A 28 -2.25 -0.79 -12.61
C ALA A 28 -1.84 -1.46 -11.29
N VAL A 29 -2.73 -1.45 -10.30
CA VAL A 29 -2.50 -2.08 -9.00
C VAL A 29 -2.39 -3.60 -9.19
N PRO A 30 -1.32 -4.25 -8.69
CA PRO A 30 -1.21 -5.70 -8.72
C PRO A 30 -2.35 -6.40 -7.98
N ILE A 31 -2.75 -7.57 -8.46
CA ILE A 31 -3.70 -8.43 -7.77
C ILE A 31 -2.92 -9.29 -6.75
N TYR A 32 -2.99 -8.94 -5.47
CA TYR A 32 -2.39 -9.71 -4.37
C TYR A 32 -3.26 -10.91 -3.98
N GLN A 33 -3.41 -11.87 -4.91
CA GLN A 33 -4.17 -13.10 -4.68
C GLN A 33 -3.35 -14.11 -3.84
N THR A 34 -3.24 -13.85 -2.54
CA THR A 34 -2.51 -14.68 -1.57
C THR A 34 -3.38 -15.03 -0.38
N ALA A 35 -2.97 -16.06 0.37
CA ALA A 35 -3.60 -16.46 1.64
C ALA A 35 -2.86 -15.92 2.87
N ALA A 36 -1.59 -15.50 2.75
CA ALA A 36 -0.75 -15.02 3.85
C ALA A 36 0.41 -14.14 3.34
N PHE A 37 1.02 -13.36 4.26
CA PHE A 37 2.22 -12.56 4.02
C PHE A 37 3.41 -13.00 4.89
N VAL A 38 4.63 -12.81 4.41
CA VAL A 38 5.86 -13.16 5.15
C VAL A 38 6.28 -11.99 6.03
N PHE A 39 6.55 -12.27 7.31
CA PHE A 39 7.12 -11.29 8.23
C PHE A 39 8.65 -11.28 8.15
N PRO A 40 9.29 -10.10 8.26
CA PRO A 40 10.76 -10.01 8.30
C PRO A 40 11.35 -10.65 9.57
N ASP A 41 10.62 -10.58 10.70
CA ASP A 41 11.01 -11.13 12.00
C ASP A 41 9.79 -11.30 12.93
N THR A 42 10.01 -11.94 14.08
CA THR A 42 8.95 -12.24 15.06
C THR A 42 8.43 -11.00 15.80
N GLU A 43 9.27 -9.98 15.99
CA GLU A 43 8.87 -8.74 16.66
C GLU A 43 7.89 -7.96 15.78
N THR A 44 8.18 -7.83 14.49
CA THR A 44 7.32 -7.20 13.50
C THR A 44 5.97 -7.93 13.40
N ALA A 45 5.97 -9.26 13.43
CA ALA A 45 4.74 -10.04 13.45
C ALA A 45 3.88 -9.70 14.67
N ALA A 46 4.47 -9.72 15.87
CA ALA A 46 3.77 -9.42 17.12
C ALA A 46 3.14 -8.01 17.10
N SER A 47 3.89 -6.99 16.68
CA SER A 47 3.39 -5.62 16.62
C SER A 47 2.26 -5.42 15.60
N LEU A 48 2.24 -6.16 14.49
CA LEU A 48 1.13 -6.13 13.54
C LEU A 48 -0.15 -6.73 14.14
N PHE A 49 -0.05 -7.88 14.82
CA PHE A 49 -1.19 -8.50 15.49
C PHE A 49 -1.70 -7.69 16.69
N ASN A 50 -0.82 -6.97 17.38
CA ASN A 50 -1.17 -6.08 18.48
C ASN A 50 -1.70 -4.70 18.03
N LEU A 51 -1.77 -4.44 16.71
CA LEU A 51 -2.16 -3.14 16.13
C LEU A 51 -1.23 -1.97 16.53
N GLU A 52 -0.02 -2.28 16.97
CA GLU A 52 1.04 -1.30 17.27
C GLU A 52 1.65 -0.75 15.97
N ARG A 53 1.57 -1.53 14.88
CA ARG A 53 2.05 -1.19 13.54
C ARG A 53 0.97 -1.46 12.51
N THR A 54 0.93 -0.64 11.44
CA THR A 54 0.08 -0.88 10.27
C THR A 54 0.77 -1.81 9.27
N GLY A 55 0.00 -2.69 8.62
CA GLY A 55 0.50 -3.62 7.62
C GLY A 55 -0.49 -4.72 7.29
N HIS A 56 -0.03 -5.72 6.53
CA HIS A 56 -0.80 -6.90 6.18
C HIS A 56 -0.40 -8.09 7.06
N VAL A 57 -1.35 -8.99 7.28
CA VAL A 57 -1.22 -10.24 8.03
C VAL A 57 -1.50 -11.40 7.08
#